data_AF-A0A5X2BSV3-F1
#
_entry.id   AF-A0A5X2BSV3-F1
#
_cell.length_a   1.000
_cell.length_b   1.000
_cell.length_c   1.000
_cell.angle_alpha   90.00
_cell.angle_beta   90.00
_cell.angle_gamma   90.00
#
_symmetry.space_group_name_H-M   'P 1'
#
loop_
_entity.id
_entity.type
_entity.pdbx_description
1 polymer ?
#
loop_
_entity_poly.entity_id
_entity_poly.type
_entity_poly.pdbx_seq_one_letter_code
_entity_poly.pdbx_strand_id
1 'polypeptide(L)'
;VRSHGAHAQGTLSYTTSPAHTLQTWLDLTEQLLETGVDSIAIKDMSGILTPMAAYELVSEIKKRFEVRLHLHCHATTGMAEMALLKAIEAGVDGVDTAISSMSATYGHPATEALVATLAGTEHDTG
;
A
#
# COMPACT_ATOMS: atom_id res chain seq x y z
N VAL A 1 4.74 12.33 17.41
CA VAL A 1 3.63 11.34 17.33
C VAL A 1 3.71 10.37 18.51
N ARG A 2 4.71 9.48 18.56
CA ARG A 2 4.82 8.48 19.65
C ARG A 2 5.00 9.05 21.06
N SER A 3 5.75 10.15 21.21
CA SER A 3 5.86 10.85 22.50
C SER A 3 4.52 11.38 23.04
N HIS A 4 3.50 11.45 22.19
CA HIS A 4 2.14 11.85 22.54
C HIS A 4 1.17 10.65 22.59
N GLY A 5 1.67 9.41 22.58
CA GLY A 5 0.86 8.20 22.67
C GLY A 5 0.01 7.88 21.42
N ALA A 6 0.32 8.50 20.27
CA ALA A 6 -0.39 8.28 19.02
C ALA A 6 0.37 7.34 18.06
N HIS A 7 -0.35 6.75 17.10
CA HIS A 7 0.17 5.83 16.07
C HIS A 7 0.99 6.59 15.02
N ALA A 8 2.27 6.24 14.88
CA ALA A 8 3.15 6.76 13.85
C ALA A 8 3.25 5.79 12.67
N GLN A 9 2.67 6.17 11.52
CA GLN A 9 2.83 5.42 10.28
C GLN A 9 3.94 6.07 9.43
N GLY A 10 5.07 5.37 9.26
CA GLY A 10 6.12 5.77 8.32
C GLY A 10 5.62 5.63 6.88
N THR A 11 6.19 6.37 5.92
CA THR A 11 5.68 6.37 4.55
C THR A 11 6.79 6.29 3.51
N LEU A 12 6.69 5.30 2.63
CA LEU A 12 7.48 5.16 1.42
C LEU A 12 6.71 5.86 0.28
N SER A 13 7.18 7.04 -0.13
CA SER A 13 6.59 7.77 -1.26
C SER A 13 7.10 7.17 -2.58
N TYR A 14 6.33 6.26 -3.14
CA TYR A 14 6.73 5.43 -4.28
C TYR A 14 7.01 6.27 -5.54
N THR A 15 8.04 5.86 -6.29
CA THR A 15 8.38 6.43 -7.60
C THR A 15 9.19 5.42 -8.42
N THR A 16 9.41 5.72 -9.70
CA THR A 16 10.22 4.90 -10.62
C THR A 16 11.38 5.71 -11.20
N SER A 17 12.59 5.16 -11.11
CA SER A 17 13.79 5.73 -11.76
C SER A 17 14.91 4.68 -11.72
N PRO A 18 16.03 4.86 -12.44
CA PRO A 18 17.21 4.01 -12.31
C PRO A 18 17.77 3.89 -10.88
N ALA A 19 17.52 4.88 -10.01
CA ALA A 19 17.94 4.87 -8.61
C ALA A 19 16.93 4.22 -7.64
N HIS A 20 15.71 3.92 -8.09
CA HIS A 20 14.64 3.38 -7.24
C HIS A 20 14.43 1.91 -7.58
N THR A 21 15.17 1.05 -6.89
CA THR A 21 15.11 -0.40 -7.04
C THR A 21 14.35 -1.04 -5.88
N LEU A 22 13.96 -2.31 -6.02
CA LEU A 22 13.41 -3.10 -4.92
C LEU A 22 14.28 -3.03 -3.66
N GLN A 23 15.60 -3.22 -3.80
CA GLN A 23 16.51 -3.16 -2.65
C GLN A 23 16.47 -1.78 -1.98
N THR A 24 16.41 -0.70 -2.76
CA THR A 24 16.32 0.67 -2.21
C THR A 24 15.06 0.84 -1.35
N TRP A 25 13.92 0.29 -1.79
CA TRP A 25 12.68 0.33 -1.00
C TRP A 25 12.76 -0.50 0.28
N LEU A 26 13.46 -1.64 0.25
CA LEU A 26 13.65 -2.49 1.41
C LEU A 26 14.60 -1.83 2.43
N ASP A 27 15.67 -1.19 1.98
CA ASP A 27 16.58 -0.43 2.84
C ASP A 27 15.84 0.75 3.52
N LEU A 28 15.00 1.48 2.77
CA LEU A 28 14.16 2.55 3.33
C LEU A 28 13.11 2.01 4.31
N THR A 29 12.58 0.81 4.07
CA THR A 29 11.65 0.14 4.98
C THR A 29 12.35 -0.13 6.31
N GLU A 30 13.55 -0.71 6.30
CA GLU A 30 14.35 -0.97 7.48
C GLU A 30 14.68 0.32 8.25
N GLN A 31 15.14 1.36 7.56
CA GLN A 31 15.43 2.66 8.17
C GLN A 31 14.20 3.27 8.86
N LEU A 32 13.00 3.18 8.26
CA LEU A 32 11.78 3.64 8.90
C LEU A 32 11.47 2.85 10.18
N LEU A 33 11.63 1.53 10.15
CA LEU A 33 11.43 0.67 11.32
C LEU A 33 12.40 1.00 12.45
N GLU A 34 13.66 1.32 12.14
CA GLU A 34 14.67 1.74 13.14
C GLU A 34 14.29 3.04 13.85
N THR A 35 13.53 3.93 13.20
CA THR A 35 12.97 5.12 13.89
C THR A 35 11.87 4.79 14.89
N GLY A 36 11.39 3.53 14.86
CA GLY A 36 10.35 3.01 15.73
C GLY A 36 8.95 3.40 15.29
N VAL A 37 8.64 3.41 13.99
CA VAL A 37 7.25 3.57 13.52
C VAL A 37 6.40 2.35 13.92
N ASP A 38 5.09 2.56 14.09
CA ASP A 38 4.15 1.52 14.48
C ASP A 38 3.61 0.75 13.23
N SER A 39 3.65 1.37 12.05
CA SER A 39 3.35 0.74 10.76
C SER A 39 4.01 1.47 9.60
N ILE A 40 3.95 0.90 8.40
CA ILE A 40 4.45 1.50 7.16
C ILE A 40 3.32 1.66 6.16
N ALA A 41 3.32 2.76 5.42
CA ALA A 41 2.50 2.98 4.23
C ALA A 41 3.37 3.02 2.98
N ILE A 42 2.96 2.31 1.94
CA ILE A 42 3.43 2.54 0.56
C ILE A 42 2.45 3.54 -0.05
N LYS A 43 2.96 4.71 -0.44
CA LYS A 43 2.16 5.78 -1.03
C LYS A 43 2.55 6.00 -2.49
N ASP A 44 1.67 5.59 -3.39
CA ASP A 44 1.72 5.95 -4.81
C ASP A 44 0.77 7.11 -5.10
N MET A 45 1.34 8.32 -5.08
CA MET A 45 0.56 9.53 -5.35
C MET A 45 0.14 9.64 -6.83
N SER A 46 0.97 9.11 -7.75
CA SER A 46 0.84 9.35 -9.19
C SER A 46 0.05 8.27 -9.91
N GLY A 47 -0.30 7.18 -9.22
CA GLY A 47 -0.93 6.02 -9.82
C GLY A 47 0.05 5.24 -10.72
N ILE A 48 1.35 5.31 -10.48
CA ILE A 48 2.36 4.66 -11.34
C ILE A 48 2.79 3.28 -10.84
N LEU A 49 2.32 2.83 -9.68
CA LEU A 49 2.62 1.51 -9.14
C LEU A 49 1.88 0.45 -9.95
N THR A 50 2.64 -0.39 -10.66
CA THR A 50 2.05 -1.48 -11.43
C THR A 50 1.60 -2.62 -10.52
N PRO A 51 0.58 -3.42 -10.90
CA PRO A 51 0.10 -4.51 -10.07
C PRO A 51 1.16 -5.55 -9.73
N MET A 52 2.06 -5.84 -10.68
CA MET A 52 3.16 -6.78 -10.44
C MET A 52 4.23 -6.19 -9.52
N ALA A 53 4.55 -4.90 -9.66
CA ALA A 53 5.46 -4.22 -8.74
C ALA A 53 4.88 -4.13 -7.32
N ALA A 54 3.56 -3.90 -7.19
CA ALA A 54 2.87 -3.93 -5.91
C ALA A 54 2.98 -5.31 -5.25
N TYR A 55 2.69 -6.38 -5.99
CA TYR A 55 2.81 -7.75 -5.50
C TYR A 55 4.24 -8.06 -5.02
N GLU A 56 5.25 -7.75 -5.84
CA GLU A 56 6.66 -8.01 -5.54
C GLU A 56 7.13 -7.24 -4.30
N LEU A 57 6.89 -5.93 -4.28
CA LEU A 57 7.32 -5.06 -3.18
C LEU A 57 6.67 -5.48 -1.85
N VAL A 58 5.35 -5.70 -1.84
CA VAL A 58 4.62 -6.13 -0.64
C VAL A 58 5.14 -7.50 -0.18
N SER A 59 5.27 -8.47 -1.10
CA SER A 59 5.77 -9.80 -0.76
C SER A 59 7.15 -9.75 -0.10
N GLU A 60 8.07 -8.95 -0.65
CA GLU A 60 9.43 -8.87 -0.12
C GLU A 60 9.50 -8.14 1.22
N ILE A 61 8.69 -7.10 1.43
CA ILE A 61 8.57 -6.45 2.75
C ILE A 61 8.03 -7.44 3.78
N LYS A 62 6.91 -8.12 3.48
CA LYS A 62 6.27 -9.06 4.42
C LYS A 62 7.12 -10.29 4.73
N LYS A 63 8.01 -10.71 3.82
CA LYS A 63 8.99 -11.78 4.07
C LYS A 63 10.10 -11.38 5.04
N ARG A 64 10.53 -10.12 5.02
CA ARG A 64 11.73 -9.64 5.74
C ARG A 64 11.40 -8.95 7.05
N PHE A 65 10.23 -8.32 7.14
CA PHE A 65 9.87 -7.46 8.25
C PHE A 65 8.51 -7.85 8.84
N GLU A 66 8.46 -8.03 10.16
CA GLU A 66 7.21 -8.18 10.90
C GLU A 66 6.62 -6.79 11.14
N VAL A 67 5.96 -6.24 10.11
CA VAL A 67 5.35 -4.90 10.13
C VAL A 67 3.95 -4.93 9.53
N ARG A 68 3.07 -4.09 10.08
CA ARG A 68 1.80 -3.75 9.43
C ARG A 68 2.05 -2.81 8.25
N LEU A 69 1.65 -3.23 7.07
CA LEU A 69 1.84 -2.52 5.82
C LEU A 69 0.50 -2.04 5.27
N HIS A 70 0.41 -0.76 4.92
CA HIS A 70 -0.75 -0.17 4.24
C HIS A 70 -0.38 0.26 2.82
N LEU A 71 -1.31 0.13 1.87
CA LEU A 71 -1.15 0.63 0.51
C LEU A 71 -2.12 1.77 0.20
N HIS A 72 -1.58 2.87 -0.30
CA HIS A 72 -2.33 4.02 -0.78
C HIS A 72 -1.97 4.27 -2.25
N CYS A 73 -2.93 4.09 -3.16
CA CYS A 73 -2.74 4.31 -4.60
C CYS A 73 -3.82 5.23 -5.18
N HIS A 74 -3.39 6.22 -5.95
CA HIS A 74 -4.30 7.02 -6.77
C HIS A 74 -4.68 6.29 -8.07
N ALA A 75 -5.95 6.40 -8.47
CA ALA A 75 -6.53 5.72 -9.64
C ALA A 75 -6.27 6.41 -10.98
N THR A 76 -5.38 7.42 -11.02
CA THR A 76 -5.25 8.38 -12.13
C THR A 76 -4.89 7.73 -13.46
N THR A 77 -4.17 6.62 -13.42
CA THR A 77 -3.72 5.85 -14.59
C THR A 77 -4.58 4.62 -14.88
N GLY A 78 -5.58 4.33 -14.03
CA GLY A 78 -6.37 3.10 -14.07
C GLY A 78 -5.69 1.86 -13.50
N MET A 79 -4.56 2.01 -12.80
CA MET A 79 -3.77 0.89 -12.27
C MET A 79 -4.13 0.51 -10.82
N ALA A 80 -4.73 1.43 -10.06
CA ALA A 80 -4.84 1.31 -8.61
C ALA A 80 -5.67 0.10 -8.17
N GLU A 81 -6.82 -0.17 -8.78
CA GLU A 81 -7.69 -1.30 -8.45
C GLU A 81 -6.93 -2.63 -8.55
N MET A 82 -6.21 -2.82 -9.65
CA MET A 82 -5.39 -4.01 -9.87
C MET A 82 -4.20 -4.05 -8.90
N ALA A 83 -3.57 -2.90 -8.61
CA ALA A 83 -2.46 -2.83 -7.67
C ALA A 83 -2.89 -3.16 -6.23
N LEU A 84 -4.06 -2.69 -5.79
CA LEU A 84 -4.63 -3.03 -4.50
C LEU A 84 -4.91 -4.53 -4.40
N LEU A 85 -5.59 -5.11 -5.38
CA LEU A 85 -5.88 -6.55 -5.38
C LEU A 85 -4.61 -7.40 -5.32
N LYS A 86 -3.60 -7.06 -6.13
CA LYS A 86 -2.31 -7.75 -6.12
C LYS A 86 -1.54 -7.55 -4.81
N ALA A 87 -1.64 -6.38 -4.17
CA ALA A 87 -1.04 -6.17 -2.85
C ALA A 87 -1.74 -6.98 -1.75
N ILE A 88 -3.06 -7.14 -1.83
CA ILE A 88 -3.85 -7.99 -0.91
C ILE A 88 -3.41 -9.45 -1.03
N GLU A 89 -3.32 -9.97 -2.25
CA GLU A 89 -2.81 -11.34 -2.50
C GLU A 89 -1.36 -11.54 -2.03
N ALA A 90 -0.57 -10.45 -1.92
CA ALA A 90 0.79 -10.48 -1.40
C ALA A 90 0.87 -10.32 0.13
N GLY A 91 -0.25 -10.08 0.81
CA GLY A 91 -0.33 -9.99 2.26
C GLY A 91 -0.22 -8.57 2.85
N VAL A 92 -0.62 -7.53 2.11
CA VAL A 92 -0.78 -6.17 2.68
C VAL A 92 -1.89 -6.18 3.75
N ASP A 93 -1.70 -5.43 4.84
CA ASP A 93 -2.60 -5.46 6.00
C ASP A 93 -3.71 -4.41 5.95
N GLY A 94 -3.63 -3.47 5.01
CA GLY A 94 -4.64 -2.44 4.83
C GLY A 94 -4.46 -1.68 3.52
N VAL A 95 -5.55 -1.13 3.01
CA VAL A 95 -5.57 -0.37 1.77
C VAL A 95 -6.48 0.84 1.90
N ASP A 96 -6.11 1.94 1.24
CA ASP A 96 -6.95 3.13 1.18
C ASP A 96 -7.90 3.06 -0.01
N THR A 97 -9.15 3.43 0.23
CA THR A 97 -10.21 3.52 -0.78
C THR A 97 -11.01 4.81 -0.56
N ALA A 98 -11.84 5.18 -1.54
CA ALA A 98 -12.78 6.29 -1.43
C ALA A 98 -14.21 5.79 -1.64
N ILE A 99 -15.18 6.39 -0.95
CA ILE A 99 -16.60 6.09 -1.19
C ILE A 99 -16.92 6.28 -2.67
N SER A 100 -17.68 5.38 -3.29
CA SER A 100 -17.81 5.28 -4.75
C SER A 100 -18.13 6.60 -5.45
N SER A 101 -19.02 7.42 -4.88
CA SER A 101 -19.41 8.74 -5.39
C SER A 101 -18.29 9.78 -5.42
N MET A 102 -17.17 9.52 -4.74
CA MET A 102 -15.96 10.34 -4.65
C MET A 102 -14.70 9.59 -5.10
N SER A 103 -14.86 8.46 -5.78
CA SER A 103 -13.77 7.56 -6.19
C SER A 103 -13.32 7.77 -7.64
N ALA A 104 -12.29 7.01 -8.05
CA ALA A 104 -11.73 6.91 -9.39
C ALA A 104 -11.12 8.21 -9.93
N THR A 105 -10.68 8.18 -11.20
CA THR A 105 -9.94 9.27 -11.86
C THR A 105 -8.77 9.75 -10.99
N TYR A 106 -8.74 11.00 -10.55
CA TYR A 106 -7.68 11.56 -9.72
C TYR A 106 -7.70 11.07 -8.26
N GLY A 107 -8.80 10.42 -7.83
CA GLY A 107 -8.99 9.88 -6.49
C GLY A 107 -8.43 8.48 -6.34
N HIS A 108 -9.20 7.62 -5.69
CA HIS A 108 -8.79 6.27 -5.24
C HIS A 108 -9.81 5.21 -5.69
N PRO A 109 -9.47 3.92 -5.67
CA PRO A 109 -10.43 2.84 -5.90
C PRO A 109 -11.67 2.96 -5.01
N ALA A 110 -12.83 2.59 -5.56
CA ALA A 110 -14.10 2.63 -4.84
C ALA A 110 -14.12 1.61 -3.68
N THR A 111 -14.48 2.07 -2.48
CA THR A 111 -14.57 1.22 -1.28
C THR A 111 -15.51 0.04 -1.51
N GLU A 112 -16.71 0.29 -2.03
CA GLU A 112 -17.75 -0.72 -2.24
C GLU A 112 -17.33 -1.77 -3.27
N ALA A 113 -16.62 -1.36 -4.33
CA ALA A 113 -16.14 -2.27 -5.36
C ALA A 113 -15.09 -3.23 -4.78
N LEU A 114 -14.17 -2.73 -3.96
CA LEU A 114 -13.17 -3.57 -3.32
C LEU A 114 -13.79 -4.51 -2.28
N VAL A 115 -14.71 -4.02 -1.45
CA VAL A 115 -15.47 -4.86 -0.50
C VAL A 115 -16.19 -6.00 -1.24
N ALA A 116 -16.90 -5.68 -2.32
CA ALA A 116 -17.58 -6.69 -3.13
C ALA A 116 -16.62 -7.68 -3.79
N THR A 117 -15.40 -7.25 -4.16
CA THR A 117 -14.37 -8.10 -4.75
C THR A 117 -13.82 -9.13 -3.76
N LEU A 118 -13.70 -8.75 -2.47
CA LEU A 118 -13.11 -9.60 -1.43
C LEU A 118 -14.13 -10.44 -0.66
N ALA A 119 -15.43 -10.16 -0.84
CA ALA A 119 -16.51 -10.88 -0.16
C ALA A 119 -16.44 -12.40 -0.40
N GLY A 120 -16.44 -13.17 0.69
CA GLY A 120 -16.36 -14.64 0.66
C GLY A 120 -14.97 -15.22 0.35
N THR A 121 -13.94 -14.38 0.26
CA THR A 121 -12.54 -14.81 0.15
C THR A 121 -11.88 -14.92 1.54
N GLU A 122 -10.63 -15.36 1.60
CA GLU A 122 -9.83 -15.31 2.84
C GLU A 122 -9.50 -13.87 3.29
N HIS A 123 -9.74 -12.89 2.42
CA HIS A 123 -9.51 -11.47 2.66
C HIS A 123 -10.83 -10.69 2.84
N ASP A 124 -11.94 -11.38 3.16
CA ASP A 124 -13.20 -10.73 3.47
C ASP A 124 -13.00 -9.63 4.53
N THR A 125 -13.49 -8.43 4.24
CA THR A 125 -13.18 -7.23 5.02
C THR A 125 -14.01 -7.10 6.30
N GLY A 126 -14.97 -8.00 6.53
CA GLY A 126 -15.81 -8.03 7.72
C GLY A 126 -17.26 -7.64 7.45
#